data_AF-A0A7J9W0N6-F1
#
_entry.id   AF-A0A7J9W0N6-F1
#
_cell.length_a   1.000
_cell.length_b   1.000
_cell.length_c   1.000
_cell.angle_alpha   90.00
_cell.angle_beta   90.00
_cell.angle_gamma   90.00
#
_symmetry.space_group_name_H-M   'P 1'
#
loop_
_entity.id
_entity.type
_entity.pdbx_description
1 polymer ?
#
loop_
_entity_poly.entity_id
_entity_poly.type
_entity_poly.pdbx_seq_one_letter_code
_entity_poly.pdbx_strand_id
1 'polypeptide(L)'
;MTRLLPGVGQPAALLLAATLAVLLGVSVLIHELGHCAVAQWLRVPVLRVRLFLLGGISELGRRPSGPRDEGLIAAAGPVVSVLLAVLAGLGWMLRADRSRRSVTMPR
;
A
#
# COMPACT_ATOMS: atom_id res chain seq x y z
N MET A 1 5.78 -8.50 28.27
CA MET A 1 5.59 -7.97 26.90
C MET A 1 6.80 -7.14 26.41
N THR A 2 8.05 -7.51 26.75
CA THR A 2 9.22 -6.60 26.61
C THR A 2 10.33 -7.09 25.66
N ARG A 3 10.11 -8.09 24.81
CA ARG A 3 11.07 -8.48 23.76
C ARG A 3 10.36 -9.07 22.53
N LEU A 4 9.81 -8.22 21.68
CA LEU A 4 9.41 -8.61 20.31
C LEU A 4 10.53 -8.31 19.29
N LEU A 5 11.46 -7.40 19.60
CA LEU A 5 12.60 -7.04 18.75
C LEU A 5 13.88 -6.93 19.60
N PRO A 6 14.58 -8.06 19.89
CA PRO A 6 15.82 -8.02 20.63
C PRO A 6 16.89 -7.22 19.84
N GLY A 7 17.45 -6.18 20.45
CA GLY A 7 18.51 -5.35 19.85
C GLY A 7 18.06 -4.02 19.25
N VAL A 8 16.76 -3.72 19.19
CA VAL A 8 16.24 -2.42 18.74
C VAL A 8 15.99 -1.52 19.96
N GLY A 9 16.68 -0.38 20.04
CA GLY A 9 16.45 0.61 21.09
C GLY A 9 15.03 1.17 21.05
N GLN A 10 14.45 1.56 22.19
CA GLN A 10 13.10 2.12 22.28
C GLN A 10 12.80 3.25 21.26
N PRO A 11 13.67 4.26 21.05
CA PRO A 11 13.39 5.30 20.05
C PRO A 11 13.35 4.74 18.62
N ALA A 12 14.25 3.80 18.28
CA ALA A 12 14.23 3.14 16.98
C ALA A 12 12.97 2.29 16.77
N ALA A 13 12.49 1.62 17.81
CA ALA A 13 11.25 0.86 17.77
C ALA A 13 10.02 1.76 17.54
N LEU A 14 9.96 2.91 18.21
CA LEU A 14 8.89 3.91 18.01
C LEU A 14 8.92 4.49 16.60
N LEU A 15 10.10 4.83 16.09
CA LEU A 15 10.27 5.33 14.73
C LEU A 15 9.84 4.29 13.69
N LEU A 16 10.23 3.03 13.88
CA LEU A 16 9.81 1.93 13.00
C LEU A 16 8.29 1.75 13.02
N ALA A 17 7.67 1.75 14.19
CA ALA A 17 6.22 1.63 14.34
C ALA A 17 5.48 2.80 13.67
N ALA A 18 5.93 4.03 13.90
CA ALA A 18 5.35 5.22 13.28
C ALA A 18 5.49 5.20 11.75
N THR A 19 6.67 4.81 11.26
CA THR A 19 6.93 4.68 9.81
C THR A 19 6.03 3.63 9.18
N LEU A 20 5.89 2.45 9.82
CA LEU A 20 4.99 1.40 9.35
C LEU A 20 3.53 1.87 9.33
N ALA A 21 3.07 2.56 10.37
CA ALA A 21 1.70 3.06 10.44
C ALA A 21 1.40 4.06 9.31
N VAL A 22 2.32 4.99 9.04
CA VAL A 22 2.18 5.95 7.93
C VAL A 22 2.20 5.24 6.58
N LEU A 23 3.16 4.33 6.36
CA LEU A 23 3.24 3.57 5.10
C LEU A 23 2.02 2.71 4.86
N LEU A 24 1.46 2.09 5.92
CA LEU A 24 0.23 1.32 5.83
C LEU A 24 -0.95 2.22 5.46
N GLY A 25 -1.09 3.38 6.13
CA GLY A 25 -2.13 4.35 5.81
C GLY A 25 -2.06 4.87 4.38
N VAL A 26 -0.85 5.15 3.88
CA VAL A 26 -0.61 5.56 2.47
C VAL A 26 -0.91 4.41 1.50
N SER A 27 -0.57 3.17 1.84
CA SER A 27 -0.87 2.00 1.01
C SER A 27 -2.38 1.79 0.85
N VAL A 28 -3.14 1.84 1.95
CA VAL A 28 -4.61 1.77 1.95
C VAL A 28 -5.21 2.98 1.21
N LEU A 29 -4.64 4.17 1.45
CA LEU A 29 -4.61 5.33 0.54
C LEU A 29 -4.80 4.97 -0.93
N ILE A 30 -3.69 4.49 -1.47
CA ILE A 30 -3.51 4.26 -2.89
C ILE A 30 -4.39 3.09 -3.36
N HIS A 31 -4.65 2.09 -2.51
CA HIS A 31 -5.62 1.00 -2.76
C HIS A 31 -7.03 1.53 -3.06
N GLU A 32 -7.59 2.38 -2.18
CA GLU A 32 -8.92 2.96 -2.38
C GLU A 32 -8.96 3.89 -3.61
N LEU A 33 -7.88 4.62 -3.86
CA LEU A 33 -7.75 5.43 -5.08
C LEU A 33 -7.77 4.57 -6.35
N GLY A 34 -7.28 3.33 -6.29
CA GLY A 34 -7.41 2.36 -7.38
C GLY A 34 -8.87 2.07 -7.73
N HIS A 35 -9.71 1.78 -6.72
CA HIS A 35 -11.15 1.61 -6.91
C HIS A 35 -11.79 2.86 -7.51
N CYS A 36 -11.44 4.03 -6.97
CA CYS A 36 -11.97 5.31 -7.41
C CYS A 36 -11.57 5.67 -8.86
N ALA A 37 -10.35 5.35 -9.28
CA ALA A 37 -9.86 5.60 -10.62
C ALA A 37 -10.66 4.81 -11.66
N VAL A 38 -10.88 3.51 -11.40
CA VAL A 38 -11.67 2.65 -12.31
C VAL A 38 -13.16 3.05 -12.28
N ALA A 39 -13.71 3.40 -11.11
CA ALA A 39 -15.08 3.90 -11.01
C ALA A 39 -15.29 5.16 -11.87
N GLN A 40 -14.37 6.13 -11.77
CA GLN A 40 -14.41 7.35 -12.59
C GLN A 40 -14.26 7.06 -14.09
N TRP A 41 -13.37 6.12 -14.46
CA TRP A 41 -13.22 5.69 -15.85
C TRP A 41 -14.51 5.08 -16.42
N LEU A 42 -15.25 4.33 -15.60
CA LEU A 42 -16.57 3.79 -15.93
C LEU A 42 -17.72 4.80 -15.75
N ARG A 43 -17.40 6.09 -15.54
CA ARG A 43 -18.36 7.19 -15.32
C ARG A 43 -19.30 6.95 -14.13
N VAL A 44 -18.82 6.24 -13.10
CA VAL A 44 -19.50 6.08 -11.82
C VAL A 44 -18.97 7.17 -10.88
N PRO A 45 -19.80 8.14 -10.45
CA PRO A 45 -19.38 9.20 -9.54
C PRO A 45 -18.90 8.62 -8.21
N VAL A 46 -17.78 9.14 -7.70
CA VAL A 46 -17.26 8.82 -6.36
C VAL A 46 -17.60 10.00 -5.44
N LEU A 47 -18.32 9.75 -4.36
CA LEU A 47 -18.78 10.77 -3.43
C LEU A 47 -17.74 11.05 -2.33
N ARG A 48 -17.15 9.98 -1.78
CA ARG A 48 -16.25 10.11 -0.63
C ARG A 48 -15.35 8.89 -0.51
N VAL A 49 -14.12 9.11 -0.05
CA VAL A 49 -13.21 8.05 0.41
C VAL A 49 -13.04 8.21 1.91
N ARG A 50 -13.34 7.15 2.68
CA ARG A 50 -13.14 7.11 4.13
C ARG A 50 -12.04 6.12 4.45
N LEU A 51 -11.07 6.56 5.24
CA LEU A 51 -9.95 5.74 5.70
C LEU A 51 -10.14 5.37 7.17
N PHE A 52 -9.82 4.13 7.47
CA PHE A 52 -9.80 3.56 8.81
C PHE A 52 -8.40 2.98 9.06
N LEU A 53 -8.12 2.61 10.31
CA LEU A 53 -6.80 2.12 10.70
C LEU A 53 -6.35 0.85 9.93
N LEU A 54 -7.31 0.02 9.50
CA LEU A 54 -7.06 -1.28 8.85
C LEU A 54 -7.66 -1.38 7.43
N GLY A 55 -8.19 -0.30 6.86
CA GLY A 55 -8.84 -0.37 5.55
C GLY A 55 -9.48 0.94 5.12
N GLY A 56 -10.21 0.92 4.01
CA GLY A 56 -10.93 2.06 3.50
C GLY A 56 -12.27 1.66 2.90
N ILE A 57 -13.11 2.67 2.66
CA ILE A 57 -14.36 2.50 1.93
C ILE A 57 -14.50 3.67 0.96
N SER A 58 -14.65 3.34 -0.31
CA SER A 58 -14.99 4.26 -1.40
C SER A 58 -16.51 4.29 -1.63
N GLU A 59 -17.14 5.42 -1.36
CA GLU A 59 -18.58 5.63 -1.51
C GLU A 59 -18.91 6.07 -2.95
N LEU A 60 -19.66 5.24 -3.67
CA LEU A 60 -20.08 5.50 -5.04
C LEU A 60 -21.46 6.17 -5.06
N GLY A 61 -21.63 7.18 -5.92
CA GLY A 61 -22.87 7.97 -6.02
C GLY A 61 -24.01 7.25 -6.74
N ARG A 62 -23.72 6.15 -7.43
CA ARG A 62 -24.71 5.22 -7.97
C ARG A 62 -24.09 3.84 -8.06
N ARG A 63 -24.95 2.82 -8.19
CA ARG A 63 -24.48 1.47 -8.51
C ARG A 63 -23.87 1.41 -9.92
N PRO A 64 -22.83 0.58 -10.12
CA PRO A 64 -22.32 0.29 -11.45
C PRO A 64 -23.40 -0.39 -12.32
N SER A 65 -23.22 -0.32 -13.63
CA SER A 65 -24.26 -0.65 -14.62
C SER A 65 -24.50 -2.16 -14.76
N GLY A 66 -23.56 -2.98 -14.29
CA GLY A 66 -23.67 -4.43 -14.27
C GLY A 66 -22.50 -5.13 -13.56
N PRO A 67 -22.52 -6.47 -13.48
CA PRO A 67 -21.56 -7.26 -12.70
C PRO A 67 -20.11 -7.12 -13.16
N ARG A 68 -19.90 -6.86 -14.46
CA ARG A 68 -18.56 -6.61 -15.02
C ARG A 68 -17.95 -5.33 -14.47
N ASP A 69 -18.72 -4.24 -14.45
CA ASP A 69 -18.25 -2.96 -13.92
C ASP A 69 -17.95 -3.06 -12.42
N GLU A 70 -18.81 -3.75 -11.66
CA GLU A 70 -18.58 -4.05 -10.24
C GLU A 70 -17.28 -4.85 -10.03
N GLY A 71 -17.07 -5.91 -10.83
CA GLY A 71 -15.86 -6.72 -10.77
C GLY A 71 -14.59 -5.94 -11.11
N LEU A 72 -14.64 -5.09 -12.14
CA LEU A 72 -13.50 -4.23 -12.52
C LEU A 72 -13.15 -3.24 -11.42
N ILE A 73 -14.16 -2.56 -10.86
CA ILE A 73 -13.94 -1.62 -9.75
C ILE A 73 -13.38 -2.39 -8.55
N ALA A 74 -13.97 -3.51 -8.16
CA ALA A 74 -13.53 -4.31 -7.00
C ALA A 74 -12.13 -4.92 -7.17
N ALA A 75 -11.68 -5.22 -8.38
CA ALA A 75 -10.33 -5.72 -8.62
C ALA A 75 -9.26 -4.61 -8.64
N ALA A 76 -9.66 -3.35 -8.88
CA ALA A 76 -8.72 -2.26 -9.08
C ALA A 76 -7.81 -1.98 -7.87
N GLY A 77 -8.38 -1.90 -6.66
CA GLY A 77 -7.61 -1.72 -5.42
C GLY A 77 -6.59 -2.85 -5.18
N PRO A 78 -6.98 -4.13 -5.20
CA PRO A 78 -6.06 -5.26 -5.11
C PRO A 78 -4.92 -5.22 -6.14
N VAL A 79 -5.22 -4.90 -7.41
CA VAL A 79 -4.20 -4.78 -8.46
C VAL A 79 -3.19 -3.69 -8.11
N VAL A 80 -3.67 -2.54 -7.64
CA VAL A 80 -2.81 -1.43 -7.20
C VAL A 80 -1.94 -1.84 -6.01
N SER A 81 -2.48 -2.56 -5.03
CA SER A 81 -1.68 -3.09 -3.90
C SER A 81 -0.61 -4.09 -4.34
N VAL A 82 -0.92 -4.98 -5.29
CA VAL A 82 0.07 -5.92 -5.85
C VAL A 82 1.17 -5.15 -6.59
N LEU A 83 0.81 -4.13 -7.37
CA LEU A 83 1.79 -3.29 -8.06
C LEU A 83 2.71 -2.56 -7.06
N LEU A 84 2.16 -2.00 -5.99
CA LEU A 84 2.96 -1.38 -4.93
C LEU A 84 3.91 -2.39 -4.28
N ALA A 85 3.44 -3.60 -3.98
CA ALA A 85 4.26 -4.66 -3.41
C ALA A 85 5.43 -5.05 -4.33
N VAL A 86 5.17 -5.19 -5.64
CA VAL A 86 6.21 -5.51 -6.63
C VAL A 86 7.23 -4.37 -6.74
N LEU A 87 6.79 -3.12 -6.82
CA LEU A 87 7.68 -1.96 -6.93
C LEU A 87 8.55 -1.79 -5.66
N ALA A 88 7.95 -1.93 -4.49
CA ALA A 88 8.67 -1.86 -3.21
C ALA A 88 9.67 -3.02 -3.07
N GLY A 89 9.25 -4.24 -3.42
CA GLY A 89 10.09 -5.43 -3.40
C GLY A 89 11.28 -5.32 -4.35
N LEU A 90 11.06 -4.83 -5.57
CA LEU A 90 12.14 -4.60 -6.54
C LEU A 90 13.10 -3.51 -6.03
N GLY A 91 12.58 -2.39 -5.52
CA GLY A 91 13.39 -1.33 -4.94
C GLY A 91 14.26 -1.81 -3.76
N TRP A 92 13.72 -2.70 -2.93
CA TRP A 92 14.47 -3.36 -1.87
C TRP A 92 15.58 -4.26 -2.43
N MET A 93 15.26 -5.11 -3.40
CA MET A 93 16.21 -6.03 -4.03
C MET A 93 17.38 -5.27 -4.67
N LEU A 94 17.10 -4.19 -5.39
CA LEU A 94 18.12 -3.34 -6.03
C LEU A 94 19.03 -2.64 -5.00
N ARG A 95 18.51 -2.27 -3.83
CA ARG A 95 19.32 -1.73 -2.73
C ARG A 95 20.15 -2.81 -2.04
N ALA A 96 19.59 -4.00 -1.85
CA ALA A 96 20.25 -5.12 -1.21
C ALA A 96 21.46 -5.63 -2.03
N ASP A 97 21.38 -5.60 -3.36
CA ASP A 97 22.52 -5.97 -4.22
C ASP A 97 23.68 -4.97 -4.11
N ARG A 98 23.37 -3.67 -4.00
CA ARG A 98 24.40 -2.63 -3.82
C ARG A 98 25.17 -2.75 -2.50
N SER A 99 24.49 -3.13 -1.41
CA SER A 99 25.18 -3.27 -0.11
C SER A 99 26.09 -4.49 -0.03
N ARG A 100 25.80 -5.54 -0.81
CA ARG A 100 26.65 -6.75 -0.88
C ARG A 100 27.94 -6.50 -1.65
N ARG A 101 27.89 -5.74 -2.75
CA ARG A 101 29.08 -5.43 -3.57
C ARG A 101 30.10 -4.53 -2.87
N SER A 102 29.67 -3.67 -1.95
CA SER A 102 30.58 -2.80 -1.18
C SER A 102 31.41 -3.54 -0.13
N VAL A 103 31.04 -4.77 0.25
CA VAL A 103 31.73 -5.55 1.30
C VAL A 103 32.81 -6.48 0.73
N THR A 104 32.80 -6.76 -0.59
CA THR A 104 33.65 -7.79 -1.22
C THR A 104 34.91 -7.24 -1.93
N MET A 105 35.25 -5.95 -1.75
CA MET A 105 36.52 -5.40 -2.24
C MET A 105 37.59 -5.48 -1.14
N PRO A 106 38.49 -6.48 -1.15
CA PRO A 106 39.67 -6.45 -0.31
C PRO A 106 40.64 -5.35 -0.81
N ARG A 107 41.22 -4.60 0.13
CA ARG A 107 42.44 -3.82 -0.10
C ARG A 107 43.66 -4.71 0.14
#